data_AF-A0A3R6SHM7-F1
#
_entry.id   AF-A0A3R6SHM7-F1
#
_cell.length_a   1.000
_cell.length_b   1.000
_cell.length_c   1.000
_cell.angle_alpha   90.00
_cell.angle_beta   90.00
_cell.angle_gamma   90.00
#
_symmetry.space_group_name_H-M   'P 1'
#
loop_
_entity.id
_entity.type
_entity.pdbx_description
1 polymer ?
#
loop_
_entity_poly.entity_id
_entity_poly.type
_entity_poly.pdbx_seq_one_letter_code
_entity_poly.pdbx_strand_id
1 'polypeptide(L)'
;MFKKRIMKKRLFSLFTMLCVLSFFTACSDDDKEDDSWKTISNTYKTESLILNGTAEDASSSKSVKVDASSLEAATVVLNNIVIGQPEVSINAQMVKEGEKFLLTGSTKDDNSETSIEGSISTGVLTLKVSYKNTSALVGTWACDATDATSSIYLNFSNESGKVLFGTTEVTNDVFVNFMKNIVGGYTTNLTSVEFKEDATIEIKYVDLNNKEPHTLTGLLTYFIKDSKLYVIPNLAGLLSSKADSTSGLESLLTNGIPMSYKLENGKLTVYTEKALLTSVLPIVKPLLETITDPTFVAFKPMILQAITIIEESTTFDFGLNMLKQ
;
A
#
# COMPACT_ATOMS: atom_id res chain seq x y z
N MET A 1 16.14 -26.49 23.58
CA MET A 1 15.84 -27.35 22.41
C MET A 1 15.73 -26.44 21.19
N PHE A 2 16.78 -26.41 20.35
CA PHE A 2 16.88 -25.50 19.20
C PHE A 2 15.86 -25.87 18.12
N LYS A 3 14.84 -25.01 17.91
CA LYS A 3 13.87 -25.19 16.83
C LYS A 3 14.46 -24.61 15.54
N LYS A 4 15.07 -25.50 14.75
CA LYS A 4 15.61 -25.26 13.41
C LYS A 4 14.53 -24.65 12.52
N ARG A 5 14.71 -23.38 12.12
CA ARG A 5 13.82 -22.63 11.23
C ARG A 5 13.89 -23.25 9.83
N ILE A 6 12.82 -23.89 9.40
CA ILE A 6 12.68 -24.46 8.05
C ILE A 6 12.54 -23.29 7.07
N MET A 7 13.61 -22.99 6.31
CA MET A 7 13.54 -22.05 5.20
C MET A 7 12.72 -22.63 4.04
N LYS A 8 11.87 -21.80 3.41
CA LYS A 8 11.10 -22.10 2.19
C LYS A 8 12.06 -22.45 1.04
N LYS A 9 12.28 -23.74 0.83
CA LYS A 9 13.17 -24.34 -0.20
C LYS A 9 12.79 -24.06 -1.67
N ARG A 10 11.80 -23.21 -1.94
CA ARG A 10 11.33 -22.94 -3.32
C ARG A 10 11.98 -21.72 -3.99
N LEU A 11 12.60 -20.80 -3.24
CA LEU A 11 13.23 -19.61 -3.82
C LEU A 11 14.67 -19.87 -4.30
N PHE A 12 15.40 -20.79 -3.66
CA PHE A 12 16.77 -21.14 -4.07
C PHE A 12 16.82 -22.03 -5.32
N SER A 13 15.68 -22.65 -5.70
CA SER A 13 15.63 -23.57 -6.84
C SER A 13 15.69 -22.87 -8.19
N LEU A 14 15.23 -21.61 -8.29
CA LEU A 14 15.29 -20.84 -9.54
C LEU A 14 16.70 -20.31 -9.84
N PHE A 15 17.53 -20.09 -8.82
CA PHE A 15 18.90 -19.59 -9.00
C PHE A 15 19.87 -20.68 -9.49
N THR A 16 19.63 -21.95 -9.14
CA THR A 16 20.48 -23.09 -9.56
C THR A 16 20.17 -23.64 -10.96
N MET A 17 18.98 -23.39 -11.53
CA MET A 17 18.59 -24.00 -12.82
C MET A 17 19.17 -23.23 -14.03
N LEU A 18 19.60 -21.98 -13.84
CA LEU A 18 20.25 -21.17 -14.89
C LEU A 18 21.77 -21.46 -15.02
N CYS A 19 22.38 -22.13 -14.04
CA CYS A 19 23.82 -22.39 -14.02
C CYS A 19 24.30 -23.61 -14.84
N VAL A 20 23.41 -24.32 -15.54
CA VAL A 20 23.73 -25.66 -16.10
C VAL A 20 23.82 -25.73 -17.64
N LEU A 21 23.85 -24.60 -18.36
CA LEU A 21 23.98 -24.59 -19.83
C LEU A 21 25.33 -24.09 -20.37
N SER A 22 26.33 -23.91 -19.51
CA SER A 22 27.67 -23.46 -19.91
C SER A 22 28.60 -24.61 -20.35
N PHE A 23 28.18 -25.47 -21.29
CA PHE A 23 29.12 -26.40 -21.93
C PHE A 23 28.90 -26.51 -23.44
N PHE A 24 29.99 -26.20 -24.15
CA PHE A 24 30.29 -26.33 -25.58
C PHE A 24 29.90 -25.16 -26.50
N THR A 25 30.83 -24.21 -26.65
CA THR A 25 31.27 -23.78 -27.99
C THR A 25 32.81 -23.69 -28.01
N ALA A 26 33.41 -24.39 -28.97
CA ALA A 26 34.85 -24.38 -29.21
C ALA A 26 35.26 -23.08 -29.92
N CYS A 27 36.41 -22.53 -29.52
CA CYS A 27 37.00 -21.31 -30.04
C CYS A 27 37.20 -21.33 -31.57
N SER A 28 36.83 -20.21 -32.19
CA SER A 28 37.46 -19.71 -33.41
C SER A 28 37.63 -18.20 -33.27
N ASP A 29 38.71 -17.82 -32.58
CA ASP A 29 39.68 -16.80 -32.99
C ASP A 29 39.15 -15.60 -33.80
N ASP A 30 38.31 -14.77 -33.20
CA ASP A 30 37.99 -13.44 -33.70
C ASP A 30 37.56 -12.57 -32.48
N ASP A 31 38.55 -12.09 -31.73
CA ASP A 31 38.39 -11.24 -30.52
C ASP A 31 37.90 -9.82 -30.91
N LYS A 32 36.73 -9.73 -31.57
CA LYS A 32 35.98 -8.48 -31.62
C LYS A 32 35.16 -8.39 -30.35
N GLU A 33 35.41 -7.35 -29.57
CA GLU A 33 34.61 -7.02 -28.39
C GLU A 33 33.13 -6.92 -28.80
N ASP A 34 32.29 -7.82 -28.29
CA ASP A 34 30.87 -7.86 -28.61
C ASP A 34 30.16 -6.70 -27.91
N ASP A 35 30.04 -5.60 -28.63
CA ASP A 35 29.47 -4.33 -28.19
C ASP A 35 27.95 -4.25 -28.32
N SER A 36 27.26 -5.35 -28.66
CA SER A 36 25.81 -5.30 -28.91
C SER A 36 24.99 -4.86 -27.71
N TRP A 37 25.51 -5.02 -26.48
CA TRP A 37 24.90 -4.52 -25.24
C TRP A 37 24.81 -2.99 -25.18
N LYS A 38 25.67 -2.24 -25.87
CA LYS A 38 25.61 -0.76 -25.88
C LYS A 38 24.31 -0.25 -26.51
N THR A 39 23.70 -1.04 -27.40
CA THR A 39 22.48 -0.66 -28.12
C THR A 39 21.21 -0.75 -27.29
N ILE A 40 21.25 -1.45 -26.14
CA ILE A 40 20.08 -1.65 -25.29
C ILE A 40 19.92 -0.59 -24.19
N SER A 41 20.93 0.26 -23.99
CA SER A 41 20.85 1.36 -23.02
C SER A 41 19.88 2.43 -23.53
N ASN A 42 18.67 2.47 -22.97
CA ASN A 42 17.60 3.37 -23.40
C ASN A 42 16.57 3.60 -22.28
N THR A 43 15.67 4.57 -22.48
CA THR A 43 14.45 4.72 -21.69
C THR A 43 13.26 4.18 -22.47
N TYR A 44 12.71 3.08 -21.99
CA TYR A 44 11.55 2.39 -22.55
C TYR A 44 10.27 2.96 -21.94
N LYS A 45 9.30 3.27 -22.81
CA LYS A 45 7.98 3.82 -22.49
C LYS A 45 6.99 3.50 -23.61
N THR A 46 5.70 3.63 -23.33
CA THR A 46 4.62 3.46 -24.32
C THR A 46 4.76 2.15 -25.11
N GLU A 47 4.79 2.20 -26.44
CA GLU A 47 4.88 1.03 -27.33
C GLU A 47 6.20 0.25 -27.19
N SER A 48 7.26 0.89 -26.69
CA SER A 48 8.55 0.22 -26.44
C SER A 48 8.61 -0.51 -25.10
N LEU A 49 7.54 -0.46 -24.29
CA LEU A 49 7.48 -1.04 -22.96
C LEU A 49 6.22 -1.89 -22.76
N ILE A 50 6.43 -3.17 -22.45
CA ILE A 50 5.38 -4.11 -22.05
C ILE A 50 5.62 -4.48 -20.59
N LEU A 51 4.75 -4.03 -19.68
CA LEU A 51 4.82 -4.32 -18.25
C LEU A 51 3.79 -5.37 -17.86
N ASN A 52 4.23 -6.44 -17.21
CA ASN A 52 3.36 -7.50 -16.69
C ASN A 52 2.36 -8.04 -17.75
N GLY A 53 2.80 -8.10 -19.01
CA GLY A 53 1.99 -8.60 -20.14
C GLY A 53 1.06 -7.56 -20.78
N THR A 54 1.06 -6.30 -20.33
CA THR A 54 0.25 -5.22 -20.87
C THR A 54 1.14 -4.15 -21.50
N ALA A 55 0.82 -3.74 -22.73
CA ALA A 55 1.48 -2.60 -23.36
C ALA A 55 1.05 -1.31 -22.66
N GLU A 56 2.00 -0.43 -22.35
CA GLU A 56 1.68 0.85 -21.70
C GLU A 56 1.11 1.85 -22.72
N ASP A 57 0.07 2.57 -22.32
CA ASP A 57 -0.54 3.59 -23.16
C ASP A 57 0.31 4.88 -23.21
N ALA A 58 0.00 5.75 -24.18
CA ALA A 58 0.74 6.99 -24.40
C ALA A 58 0.60 8.03 -23.28
N SER A 59 -0.41 7.89 -22.41
CA SER A 59 -0.67 8.79 -21.28
C SER A 59 -0.05 8.29 -19.96
N SER A 60 0.48 7.07 -19.94
CA SER A 60 1.14 6.49 -18.77
C SER A 60 2.40 7.28 -18.39
N SER A 61 2.54 7.58 -17.10
CA SER A 61 3.76 8.17 -16.52
C SER A 61 4.85 7.14 -16.24
N LYS A 62 4.61 5.86 -16.54
CA LYS A 62 5.55 4.76 -16.28
C LYS A 62 6.65 4.71 -17.34
N SER A 63 7.88 4.48 -16.89
CA SER A 63 9.00 4.20 -17.79
C SER A 63 10.05 3.32 -17.12
N VAL A 64 10.87 2.66 -17.94
CA VAL A 64 12.02 1.88 -17.47
C VAL A 64 13.27 2.37 -18.18
N LYS A 65 14.24 2.87 -17.42
CA LYS A 65 15.58 3.15 -17.97
C LYS A 65 16.45 1.93 -17.78
N VAL A 66 17.09 1.47 -18.86
CA VAL A 66 18.13 0.44 -18.82
C VAL A 66 19.45 1.11 -19.15
N ASP A 67 20.44 0.89 -18.30
CA ASP A 67 21.81 1.39 -18.44
C ASP A 67 22.75 0.19 -18.39
N ALA A 68 22.99 -0.42 -19.55
CA ALA A 68 23.89 -1.56 -19.69
C ALA A 68 25.34 -1.11 -19.52
N SER A 69 26.10 -1.89 -18.76
CA SER A 69 27.51 -1.64 -18.46
C SER A 69 28.44 -2.68 -19.07
N SER A 70 27.91 -3.85 -19.42
CA SER A 70 28.60 -4.95 -20.09
C SER A 70 27.59 -5.91 -20.73
N LEU A 71 28.06 -7.01 -21.32
CA LEU A 71 27.21 -8.13 -21.78
C LEU A 71 26.44 -8.82 -20.65
N GLU A 72 26.89 -8.68 -19.41
CA GLU A 72 26.44 -9.46 -18.26
C GLU A 72 25.70 -8.61 -17.21
N ALA A 73 25.74 -7.28 -17.32
CA ALA A 73 25.24 -6.40 -16.28
C ALA A 73 24.62 -5.10 -16.82
N ALA A 74 23.46 -4.75 -16.26
CA ALA A 74 22.82 -3.44 -16.43
C ALA A 74 22.29 -2.89 -15.10
N THR A 75 22.10 -1.58 -15.05
CA THR A 75 21.23 -0.95 -14.06
C THR A 75 19.85 -0.73 -14.70
N VAL A 76 18.80 -1.19 -14.04
CA VAL A 76 17.41 -0.99 -14.46
C VAL A 76 16.73 -0.07 -13.45
N VAL A 77 16.25 1.08 -13.93
CA VAL A 77 15.53 2.06 -13.11
C VAL A 77 14.06 2.07 -13.50
N LEU A 78 13.21 1.65 -12.56
CA LEU A 78 11.76 1.62 -12.69
C LEU A 78 11.19 2.97 -12.22
N ASN A 79 10.49 3.70 -13.09
CA ASN A 79 9.89 4.99 -12.77
C ASN A 79 8.37 4.87 -12.71
N ASN A 80 7.77 5.26 -11.58
CA ASN A 80 6.32 5.22 -11.32
C ASN A 80 5.67 3.83 -11.47
N ILE A 81 6.46 2.75 -11.38
CA ILE A 81 5.98 1.36 -11.55
C ILE A 81 5.73 0.68 -10.21
N VAL A 82 6.60 0.92 -9.23
CA VAL A 82 6.53 0.27 -7.92
C VAL A 82 5.66 1.12 -6.98
N ILE A 83 4.71 0.48 -6.31
CA ILE A 83 3.77 1.16 -5.42
C ILE A 83 4.51 1.95 -4.33
N GLY A 84 4.14 3.22 -4.16
CA GLY A 84 4.73 4.10 -3.15
C GLY A 84 6.15 4.59 -3.43
N GLN A 85 6.75 4.18 -4.56
CA GLN A 85 8.12 4.50 -4.92
C GLN A 85 8.16 5.17 -6.31
N PRO A 86 8.48 6.47 -6.41
CA PRO A 86 8.54 7.15 -7.70
C PRO A 86 9.67 6.61 -8.59
N GLU A 87 10.74 6.10 -7.97
CA GLU A 87 11.89 5.53 -8.65
C GLU A 87 12.46 4.34 -7.86
N VAL A 88 12.79 3.25 -8.55
CA VAL A 88 13.46 2.06 -7.98
C VAL A 88 14.60 1.62 -8.88
N SER A 89 15.82 1.61 -8.36
CA SER A 89 17.02 1.15 -9.06
C SER A 89 17.35 -0.30 -8.72
N ILE A 90 17.59 -1.12 -9.74
CA ILE A 90 17.89 -2.54 -9.65
C ILE A 90 19.13 -2.86 -10.47
N ASN A 91 20.14 -3.44 -9.82
CA ASN A 91 21.24 -4.08 -10.53
C ASN A 91 20.72 -5.38 -11.13
N ALA A 92 20.82 -5.50 -12.45
CA ALA A 92 20.31 -6.61 -13.22
C ALA A 92 21.46 -7.41 -13.87
N GLN A 93 21.34 -8.73 -13.80
CA GLN A 93 22.11 -9.65 -14.62
C GLN A 93 21.52 -9.67 -16.02
N MET A 94 22.41 -9.67 -17.01
CA MET A 94 22.09 -9.83 -18.42
C MET A 94 22.57 -11.18 -18.96
N VAL A 95 21.78 -11.77 -19.86
CA VAL A 95 22.19 -12.95 -20.65
C VAL A 95 21.79 -12.71 -22.10
N LYS A 96 22.75 -12.78 -23.02
CA LYS A 96 22.49 -12.69 -24.46
C LYS A 96 22.01 -14.03 -25.01
N GLU A 97 20.89 -14.02 -25.72
CA GLU A 97 20.30 -15.17 -26.42
C GLU A 97 20.03 -14.79 -27.88
N GLY A 98 20.99 -15.05 -28.77
CA GLY A 98 20.91 -14.57 -30.15
C GLY A 98 20.94 -13.05 -30.21
N GLU A 99 19.87 -12.44 -30.74
CA GLU A 99 19.70 -10.97 -30.80
C GLU A 99 18.96 -10.39 -29.58
N LYS A 100 18.53 -11.23 -28.64
CA LYS A 100 17.76 -10.87 -27.46
C LYS A 100 18.67 -10.76 -26.24
N PHE A 101 18.33 -9.86 -25.32
CA PHE A 101 18.92 -9.82 -23.98
C PHE A 101 17.87 -10.17 -22.93
N LEU A 102 18.16 -11.16 -22.09
CA LEU A 102 17.39 -11.44 -20.89
C LEU A 102 17.89 -10.58 -19.74
N LEU A 103 16.97 -10.12 -18.89
CA LEU A 103 17.24 -9.30 -17.71
C LEU A 103 16.62 -9.96 -16.48
N THR A 104 17.42 -10.14 -15.44
CA THR A 104 16.92 -10.56 -14.12
C THR A 104 17.58 -9.73 -13.03
N GLY A 105 16.83 -9.37 -12.01
CA GLY A 105 17.39 -8.55 -10.92
C GLY A 105 16.41 -8.43 -9.77
N SER A 106 16.92 -8.05 -8.61
CA SER A 106 16.08 -7.73 -7.46
C SER A 106 16.73 -6.68 -6.58
N THR A 107 15.90 -5.94 -5.87
CA THR A 107 16.31 -5.03 -4.81
C THR A 107 15.40 -5.21 -3.61
N LYS A 108 15.90 -4.86 -2.44
CA LYS A 108 15.19 -5.00 -1.18
C LYS A 108 15.37 -3.72 -0.36
N ASP A 109 14.27 -3.25 0.21
CA ASP A 109 14.27 -2.24 1.26
C ASP A 109 13.82 -2.86 2.60
N ASP A 110 13.64 -2.03 3.62
CA ASP A 110 13.27 -2.49 4.97
C ASP A 110 11.91 -3.19 5.03
N ASN A 111 10.99 -2.85 4.12
CA ASN A 111 9.59 -3.25 4.15
C ASN A 111 9.10 -3.90 2.85
N SER A 112 9.94 -4.07 1.85
CA SER A 112 9.57 -4.54 0.52
C SER A 112 10.74 -5.16 -0.24
N GLU A 113 10.39 -5.99 -1.21
CA GLU A 113 11.30 -6.57 -2.18
C GLU A 113 10.69 -6.39 -3.57
N THR A 114 11.49 -5.90 -4.51
CA THR A 114 11.09 -5.75 -5.92
C THR A 114 12.01 -6.57 -6.79
N SER A 115 11.45 -7.37 -7.69
CA SER A 115 12.22 -8.17 -8.64
C SER A 115 11.74 -7.95 -10.07
N ILE A 116 12.66 -8.08 -11.01
CA ILE A 116 12.41 -8.00 -12.43
C ILE A 116 12.84 -9.28 -13.14
N GLU A 117 12.05 -9.67 -14.12
CA GLU A 117 12.36 -10.71 -15.08
C GLU A 117 11.84 -10.25 -16.44
N GLY A 118 12.70 -10.19 -17.45
CA GLY A 118 12.29 -9.64 -18.72
C GLY A 118 13.29 -9.84 -19.84
N SER A 119 13.01 -9.16 -20.94
CA SER A 119 13.88 -9.19 -22.10
C SER A 119 13.75 -7.98 -22.99
N ILE A 120 14.84 -7.68 -23.70
CA ILE A 120 14.89 -6.69 -24.75
C ILE A 120 15.07 -7.43 -26.08
N SER A 121 14.15 -7.17 -27.01
CA SER A 121 14.20 -7.69 -28.37
C SER A 121 13.65 -6.64 -29.32
N THR A 122 14.32 -6.41 -30.46
CA THR A 122 13.84 -5.51 -31.51
C THR A 122 13.40 -4.13 -31.00
N GLY A 123 14.14 -3.56 -30.04
CA GLY A 123 13.84 -2.24 -29.46
C GLY A 123 12.68 -2.19 -28.45
N VAL A 124 12.06 -3.33 -28.11
CA VAL A 124 10.98 -3.44 -27.14
C VAL A 124 11.48 -4.13 -25.87
N LEU A 125 11.20 -3.53 -24.72
CA LEU A 125 11.42 -4.11 -23.40
C LEU A 125 10.11 -4.76 -22.90
N THR A 126 10.15 -6.07 -22.69
CA THR A 126 9.10 -6.81 -21.98
C THR A 126 9.59 -7.12 -20.59
N LEU A 127 8.93 -6.61 -19.56
CA LEU A 127 9.37 -6.75 -18.17
C LEU A 127 8.21 -7.20 -17.29
N LYS A 128 8.42 -8.29 -16.56
CA LYS A 128 7.61 -8.65 -15.41
C LYS A 128 8.24 -8.01 -14.18
N VAL A 129 7.48 -7.17 -13.50
CA VAL A 129 7.87 -6.54 -12.23
C VAL A 129 7.02 -7.17 -11.14
N SER A 130 7.68 -7.81 -10.18
CA SER A 130 7.02 -8.38 -9.00
C SER A 130 7.38 -7.55 -7.77
N TYR A 131 6.37 -7.22 -6.98
CA TYR A 131 6.51 -6.54 -5.71
C TYR A 131 6.08 -7.47 -4.58
N LYS A 132 6.81 -7.41 -3.47
CA LYS A 132 6.49 -8.14 -2.26
C LYS A 132 6.64 -7.22 -1.04
N ASN A 133 5.55 -6.95 -0.33
CA ASN A 133 5.60 -6.36 1.00
C ASN A 133 6.18 -7.37 1.99
N THR A 134 7.21 -6.94 2.71
CA THR A 134 7.90 -7.72 3.76
C THR A 134 7.82 -7.05 5.13
N SER A 135 7.03 -5.98 5.27
CA SER A 135 6.84 -5.26 6.53
C SER A 135 6.28 -6.16 7.63
N ALA A 136 6.50 -5.75 8.89
CA ALA A 136 5.98 -6.46 10.05
C ALA A 136 4.44 -6.48 10.13
N LEU A 137 3.76 -5.64 9.33
CA LEU A 137 2.30 -5.60 9.25
C LEU A 137 1.73 -6.80 8.49
N VAL A 138 2.52 -7.47 7.65
CA VAL A 138 2.05 -8.64 6.88
C VAL A 138 1.44 -9.69 7.81
N GLY A 139 0.19 -10.04 7.53
CA GLY A 139 -0.60 -11.00 8.29
C GLY A 139 -2.04 -10.55 8.51
N THR A 140 -2.79 -11.42 9.16
CA THR A 140 -4.20 -11.22 9.50
C THR A 140 -4.32 -10.67 10.92
N TRP A 141 -5.12 -9.62 11.08
CA TRP A 141 -5.33 -8.91 12.33
C TRP A 141 -6.82 -8.81 12.61
N ALA A 142 -7.22 -9.01 13.86
CA ALA A 142 -8.60 -8.78 14.30
C ALA A 142 -8.63 -7.69 15.36
N CYS A 143 -9.74 -6.98 15.46
CA CYS A 143 -9.96 -5.99 16.51
C CYS A 143 -9.68 -6.60 17.89
N ASP A 144 -9.00 -5.84 18.75
CA ASP A 144 -8.75 -6.22 20.14
C ASP A 144 -10.09 -6.25 20.90
N ALA A 145 -10.64 -7.45 21.08
CA ALA A 145 -11.92 -7.68 21.75
C ALA A 145 -11.74 -8.06 23.23
N THR A 146 -10.62 -7.71 23.86
CA THR A 146 -10.35 -8.01 25.27
C THR A 146 -11.41 -7.40 26.20
N ASP A 147 -11.92 -6.21 25.87
CA ASP A 147 -13.12 -5.60 26.46
C ASP A 147 -13.84 -4.70 25.43
N ALA A 148 -14.99 -4.15 25.83
CA ALA A 148 -15.86 -3.34 24.96
C ALA A 148 -15.21 -2.06 24.38
N THR A 149 -14.07 -1.63 24.92
CA THR A 149 -13.39 -0.38 24.53
C THR A 149 -12.00 -0.61 23.94
N SER A 150 -11.44 -1.82 24.11
CA SER A 150 -10.07 -2.16 23.77
C SER A 150 -9.75 -2.03 22.29
N SER A 151 -10.73 -2.27 21.41
CA SER A 151 -10.60 -2.22 19.96
C SER A 151 -10.40 -0.81 19.41
N ILE A 152 -10.76 0.23 20.18
CA ILE A 152 -10.66 1.63 19.76
C ILE A 152 -9.46 2.30 20.41
N TYR A 153 -8.57 2.81 19.57
CA TYR A 153 -7.56 3.77 19.98
C TYR A 153 -8.15 5.17 19.84
N LEU A 154 -8.27 5.90 20.96
CA LEU A 154 -8.63 7.30 20.99
C LEU A 154 -7.74 8.01 22.00
N ASN A 155 -6.88 8.90 21.50
CA ASN A 155 -6.06 9.80 22.30
C ASN A 155 -6.57 11.22 22.09
N PHE A 156 -7.20 11.78 23.11
CA PHE A 156 -7.87 13.06 23.03
C PHE A 156 -7.47 13.98 24.18
N SER A 157 -7.17 15.22 23.86
CA SER A 157 -6.95 16.28 24.84
C SER A 157 -7.34 17.63 24.27
N ASN A 158 -7.66 18.57 25.15
CA ASN A 158 -7.88 19.98 24.84
C ASN A 158 -7.49 20.83 26.05
N GLU A 159 -7.40 22.15 25.85
CA GLU A 159 -6.97 23.08 26.91
C GLU A 159 -7.97 23.20 28.06
N SER A 160 -9.27 23.10 27.76
CA SER A 160 -10.34 23.25 28.76
C SER A 160 -10.49 22.02 29.69
N GLY A 161 -9.96 20.86 29.30
CA GLY A 161 -10.19 19.58 29.96
C GLY A 161 -11.62 19.04 29.81
N LYS A 162 -12.45 19.70 28.99
CA LYS A 162 -13.88 19.42 28.85
C LYS A 162 -14.37 19.57 27.41
N VAL A 163 -15.42 18.83 27.07
CA VAL A 163 -16.05 18.82 25.76
C VAL A 163 -17.55 19.04 25.90
N LEU A 164 -18.11 19.93 25.08
CA LEU A 164 -19.55 19.98 24.88
C LEU A 164 -19.96 18.88 23.89
N PHE A 165 -20.65 17.86 24.37
CA PHE A 165 -21.16 16.75 23.55
C PHE A 165 -22.68 16.65 23.67
N GLY A 166 -23.38 16.69 22.53
CA GLY A 166 -24.80 17.01 22.52
C GLY A 166 -25.06 18.36 23.21
N THR A 167 -25.81 18.33 24.31
CA THR A 167 -26.11 19.50 25.15
C THR A 167 -25.38 19.50 26.50
N THR A 168 -24.51 18.52 26.75
CA THR A 168 -23.88 18.32 28.05
C THR A 168 -22.38 18.55 27.97
N GLU A 169 -21.83 19.26 28.95
CA GLU A 169 -20.39 19.40 29.12
C GLU A 169 -19.85 18.21 29.94
N VAL A 170 -18.89 17.49 29.39
CA VAL A 170 -18.25 16.32 30.01
C VAL A 170 -16.74 16.48 30.04
N THR A 171 -16.04 15.77 30.94
CA THR A 171 -14.58 15.76 30.95
C THR A 171 -14.02 14.99 29.75
N ASN A 172 -12.76 15.24 29.40
CA ASN A 172 -12.09 14.52 28.31
C ASN A 172 -12.12 13.00 28.50
N ASP A 173 -11.89 12.49 29.72
CA ASP A 173 -11.93 11.05 30.01
C ASP A 173 -13.33 10.47 29.81
N VAL A 174 -14.37 11.18 30.21
CA VAL A 174 -15.76 10.75 30.02
C VAL A 174 -16.09 10.72 28.53
N PHE A 175 -15.69 11.74 27.76
CA PHE A 175 -15.84 11.77 26.31
C PHE A 175 -15.12 10.59 25.64
N VAL A 176 -13.84 10.36 25.98
CA VAL A 176 -13.04 9.27 25.41
C VAL A 176 -13.69 7.91 25.68
N ASN A 177 -14.06 7.64 26.93
CA ASN A 177 -14.69 6.37 27.30
C ASN A 177 -16.03 6.18 26.61
N PHE A 178 -16.84 7.24 26.52
CA PHE A 178 -18.11 7.21 25.81
C PHE A 178 -17.91 6.88 24.31
N MET A 179 -17.00 7.57 23.64
CA MET A 179 -16.70 7.33 22.22
C MET A 179 -16.16 5.92 21.98
N LYS A 180 -15.27 5.42 22.83
CA LYS A 180 -14.77 4.04 22.72
C LYS A 180 -15.89 3.02 22.87
N ASN A 181 -16.85 3.23 23.77
CA ASN A 181 -17.98 2.32 23.93
C ASN A 181 -18.91 2.32 22.71
N ILE A 182 -19.27 3.50 22.19
CA ILE A 182 -20.14 3.58 21.00
C ILE A 182 -19.47 2.96 19.79
N VAL A 183 -18.27 3.42 19.45
CA VAL A 183 -17.57 2.96 18.24
C VAL A 183 -17.13 1.50 18.41
N GLY A 184 -16.67 1.12 19.60
CA GLY A 184 -16.25 -0.24 19.93
C GLY A 184 -17.35 -1.28 19.69
N GLY A 185 -18.62 -0.93 19.93
CA GLY A 185 -19.76 -1.80 19.63
C GLY A 185 -19.80 -2.29 18.17
N TYR A 186 -19.40 -1.43 17.22
CA TYR A 186 -19.37 -1.77 15.79
C TYR A 186 -18.14 -2.59 15.38
N THR A 187 -17.06 -2.56 16.16
CA THR A 187 -15.83 -3.32 15.82
C THR A 187 -16.03 -4.83 15.90
N THR A 188 -17.06 -5.29 16.62
CA THR A 188 -17.43 -6.71 16.70
C THR A 188 -17.87 -7.29 15.35
N ASN A 189 -18.29 -6.42 14.43
CA ASN A 189 -18.64 -6.80 13.06
C ASN A 189 -17.43 -6.86 12.13
N LEU A 190 -16.28 -6.28 12.51
CA LEU A 190 -15.05 -6.36 11.74
C LEU A 190 -14.26 -7.60 12.14
N THR A 191 -14.42 -8.68 11.37
CA THR A 191 -13.82 -9.99 11.64
C THR A 191 -12.30 -9.95 11.50
N SER A 192 -11.77 -9.37 10.42
CA SER A 192 -10.33 -9.25 10.23
C SER A 192 -9.93 -8.22 9.17
N VAL A 193 -8.72 -7.70 9.31
CA VAL A 193 -7.98 -6.95 8.30
C VAL A 193 -6.69 -7.72 8.00
N GLU A 194 -6.50 -8.15 6.75
CA GLU A 194 -5.28 -8.83 6.32
C GLU A 194 -4.45 -7.92 5.43
N PHE A 195 -3.22 -7.64 5.86
CA PHE A 195 -2.20 -6.99 5.05
C PHE A 195 -1.40 -8.07 4.32
N LYS A 196 -1.56 -8.17 2.99
CA LYS A 196 -0.97 -9.25 2.20
C LYS A 196 0.43 -8.91 1.69
N GLU A 197 1.20 -9.95 1.37
CA GLU A 197 2.54 -9.82 0.76
C GLU A 197 2.49 -9.14 -0.62
N ASP A 198 1.36 -9.17 -1.33
CA ASP A 198 1.20 -8.55 -2.66
C ASP A 198 0.75 -7.07 -2.59
N ALA A 199 0.87 -6.44 -1.41
CA ALA A 199 0.44 -5.07 -1.13
C ALA A 199 -1.08 -4.84 -1.13
N THR A 200 -1.92 -5.87 -1.21
CA THR A 200 -3.37 -5.70 -1.08
C THR A 200 -3.82 -5.80 0.38
N ILE A 201 -4.94 -5.16 0.70
CA ILE A 201 -5.64 -5.35 1.97
C ILE A 201 -6.93 -6.12 1.70
N GLU A 202 -7.15 -7.19 2.46
CA GLU A 202 -8.44 -7.89 2.52
C GLU A 202 -9.14 -7.57 3.83
N ILE A 203 -10.43 -7.23 3.77
CA ILE A 203 -11.25 -6.94 4.94
C ILE A 203 -12.38 -7.96 5.00
N LYS A 204 -12.53 -8.64 6.14
CA LYS A 204 -13.66 -9.53 6.41
C LYS A 204 -14.53 -8.90 7.49
N TYR A 205 -15.82 -8.86 7.25
CA TYR A 205 -16.79 -8.34 8.19
C TYR A 205 -18.09 -9.13 8.13
N VAL A 206 -18.94 -8.97 9.13
CA VAL A 206 -20.32 -9.46 9.13
C VAL A 206 -21.27 -8.28 9.15
N ASP A 207 -22.36 -8.36 8.40
CA ASP A 207 -23.38 -7.33 8.35
C ASP A 207 -23.96 -7.03 9.75
N LEU A 208 -24.30 -5.77 9.99
CA LEU A 208 -24.82 -5.32 11.29
C LEU A 208 -26.12 -6.05 11.68
N ASN A 209 -27.00 -6.32 10.71
CA ASN A 209 -28.37 -6.75 10.96
C ASN A 209 -28.56 -8.27 10.94
N ASN A 210 -28.08 -8.96 9.89
CA ASN A 210 -28.30 -10.39 9.65
C ASN A 210 -27.05 -11.25 9.93
N LYS A 211 -25.93 -10.62 10.28
CA LYS A 211 -24.62 -11.27 10.52
C LYS A 211 -24.11 -12.09 9.31
N GLU A 212 -24.54 -11.74 8.10
CA GLU A 212 -23.99 -12.36 6.88
C GLU A 212 -22.52 -11.97 6.68
N PRO A 213 -21.63 -12.92 6.38
CA PRO A 213 -20.21 -12.65 6.20
C PRO A 213 -19.91 -12.10 4.81
N HIS A 214 -19.03 -11.11 4.77
CA HIS A 214 -18.55 -10.44 3.57
C HIS A 214 -17.03 -10.38 3.53
N THR A 215 -16.48 -10.35 2.32
CA THR A 215 -15.05 -10.17 2.09
C THR A 215 -14.84 -9.08 1.05
N LEU A 216 -14.12 -8.02 1.43
CA LEU A 216 -13.67 -6.97 0.52
C LEU A 216 -12.24 -7.25 0.11
N THR A 217 -12.01 -7.35 -1.19
CA THR A 217 -10.70 -7.57 -1.79
C THR A 217 -10.54 -6.66 -3.01
N GLY A 218 -9.31 -6.29 -3.35
CA GLY A 218 -9.01 -5.45 -4.50
C GLY A 218 -9.43 -3.97 -4.38
N LEU A 219 -9.92 -3.55 -3.21
CA LEU A 219 -10.35 -2.17 -2.94
C LEU A 219 -9.26 -1.30 -2.32
N LEU A 220 -8.25 -1.90 -1.69
CA LEU A 220 -7.23 -1.19 -0.94
C LEU A 220 -5.87 -1.83 -1.22
N THR A 221 -4.88 -0.99 -1.46
CA THR A 221 -3.47 -1.36 -1.46
C THR A 221 -2.71 -0.57 -0.40
N TYR A 222 -1.53 -1.04 -0.01
CA TYR A 222 -0.73 -0.39 1.00
C TYR A 222 0.78 -0.51 0.80
N PHE A 223 1.50 0.46 1.33
CA PHE A 223 2.95 0.42 1.45
C PHE A 223 3.40 1.12 2.73
N ILE A 224 4.63 0.84 3.17
CA ILE A 224 5.25 1.52 4.31
C ILE A 224 6.34 2.44 3.79
N LYS A 225 6.29 3.70 4.22
CA LYS A 225 7.31 4.70 3.89
C LYS A 225 7.44 5.66 5.06
N ASP A 226 8.66 6.05 5.40
CA ASP A 226 8.95 7.02 6.47
C ASP A 226 8.23 6.68 7.80
N SER A 227 8.17 5.39 8.15
CA SER A 227 7.46 4.85 9.32
C SER A 227 5.95 5.12 9.37
N LYS A 228 5.33 5.46 8.23
CA LYS A 228 3.87 5.60 8.07
C LYS A 228 3.32 4.47 7.20
N LEU A 229 2.09 4.07 7.49
CA LEU A 229 1.30 3.17 6.67
C LEU A 229 0.51 4.01 5.67
N TYR A 230 0.84 3.90 4.39
CA TYR A 230 0.06 4.54 3.33
C TYR A 230 -1.00 3.57 2.82
N VAL A 231 -2.27 3.98 2.87
CA VAL A 231 -3.39 3.21 2.32
C VAL A 231 -3.91 3.90 1.07
N ILE A 232 -3.90 3.19 -0.06
CA ILE A 232 -4.39 3.68 -1.35
C ILE A 232 -5.69 2.97 -1.68
N PRO A 233 -6.83 3.68 -1.74
CA PRO A 233 -8.09 3.09 -2.18
C PRO A 233 -8.18 3.04 -3.71
N ASN A 234 -8.74 1.94 -4.22
CA ASN A 234 -9.14 1.79 -5.60
C ASN A 234 -10.48 2.50 -5.82
N LEU A 235 -10.42 3.75 -6.26
CA LEU A 235 -11.59 4.62 -6.42
C LEU A 235 -12.57 4.11 -7.46
N ALA A 236 -12.11 3.52 -8.56
CA ALA A 236 -13.02 2.98 -9.57
C ALA A 236 -13.83 1.81 -9.00
N GLY A 237 -13.23 1.02 -8.11
CA GLY A 237 -13.93 -0.03 -7.37
C GLY A 237 -14.82 0.49 -6.23
N LEU A 238 -14.47 1.62 -5.62
CA LEU A 238 -15.17 2.18 -4.46
C LEU A 238 -16.30 3.15 -4.84
N LEU A 239 -16.12 3.91 -5.92
CA LEU A 239 -17.04 4.92 -6.43
C LEU A 239 -17.61 4.38 -7.73
N SER A 240 -18.80 3.79 -7.68
CA SER A 240 -19.55 3.36 -8.86
C SER A 240 -19.90 4.58 -9.73
N SER A 241 -19.05 4.95 -10.69
CA SER A 241 -19.26 5.85 -11.84
C SER A 241 -20.07 7.16 -11.68
N LYS A 242 -20.38 7.63 -10.47
CA LYS A 242 -21.34 8.73 -10.20
C LYS A 242 -20.79 9.88 -9.33
N ALA A 243 -19.48 10.06 -9.26
CA ALA A 243 -18.89 11.14 -8.46
C ALA A 243 -18.22 12.19 -9.34
N ASP A 244 -19.00 13.12 -9.88
CA ASP A 244 -18.52 14.31 -10.61
C ASP A 244 -17.82 15.35 -9.70
N SER A 245 -17.54 15.02 -8.43
CA SER A 245 -17.06 15.98 -7.41
C SER A 245 -15.99 15.38 -6.49
N THR A 246 -14.95 14.79 -7.06
CA THR A 246 -13.80 14.23 -6.30
C THR A 246 -12.53 15.10 -6.38
N SER A 247 -12.61 16.28 -6.99
CA SER A 247 -11.47 17.17 -7.29
C SER A 247 -10.62 17.61 -6.09
N GLY A 248 -11.10 17.43 -4.85
CA GLY A 248 -10.31 17.63 -3.63
C GLY A 248 -9.68 16.35 -3.05
N LEU A 249 -10.27 15.18 -3.32
CA LEU A 249 -9.86 13.90 -2.77
C LEU A 249 -8.76 13.24 -3.62
N GLU A 250 -8.71 13.52 -4.93
CA GLU A 250 -7.78 12.92 -5.89
C GLU A 250 -6.31 12.92 -5.42
N SER A 251 -5.82 14.04 -4.88
CA SER A 251 -4.42 14.16 -4.43
C SER A 251 -4.09 13.32 -3.19
N LEU A 252 -5.02 13.24 -2.24
CA LEU A 252 -4.93 12.39 -1.03
C LEU A 252 -4.97 10.90 -1.40
N LEU A 253 -5.75 10.56 -2.42
CA LEU A 253 -5.98 9.18 -2.83
C LEU A 253 -4.86 8.67 -3.74
N THR A 254 -4.28 9.53 -4.58
CA THR A 254 -3.18 9.17 -5.50
C THR A 254 -1.90 8.85 -4.73
N ASN A 255 -1.57 9.64 -3.71
CA ASN A 255 -0.35 9.47 -2.94
C ASN A 255 -0.49 8.49 -1.76
N GLY A 256 -1.72 8.05 -1.50
CA GLY A 256 -2.08 7.24 -0.34
C GLY A 256 -2.31 8.07 0.92
N ILE A 257 -3.22 7.57 1.76
CA ILE A 257 -3.60 8.19 3.03
C ILE A 257 -2.54 7.78 4.08
N PRO A 258 -1.78 8.75 4.66
CA PRO A 258 -0.67 8.45 5.58
C PRO A 258 -1.18 8.19 7.00
N MET A 259 -1.44 6.92 7.31
CA MET A 259 -1.84 6.46 8.63
C MET A 259 -0.61 6.27 9.53
N SER A 260 -0.75 6.60 10.81
CA SER A 260 0.21 6.20 11.84
C SER A 260 -0.04 4.76 12.26
N TYR A 261 1.04 4.07 12.66
CA TYR A 261 0.90 2.76 13.28
C TYR A 261 1.91 2.54 14.41
N LYS A 262 1.54 1.67 15.35
CA LYS A 262 2.41 1.13 16.42
C LYS A 262 2.28 -0.38 16.42
N LEU A 263 3.40 -1.08 16.52
CA LEU A 263 3.42 -2.54 16.65
C LEU A 263 4.23 -2.93 17.87
N GLU A 264 3.55 -3.27 18.97
CA GLU A 264 4.15 -3.55 20.27
C GLU A 264 3.54 -4.81 20.85
N ASN A 265 4.36 -5.77 21.29
CA ASN A 265 3.92 -6.99 21.97
C ASN A 265 2.82 -7.79 21.22
N GLY A 266 2.85 -7.80 19.88
CA GLY A 266 1.85 -8.48 19.06
C GLY A 266 0.52 -7.74 18.88
N LYS A 267 0.42 -6.51 19.41
CA LYS A 267 -0.69 -5.58 19.22
C LYS A 267 -0.32 -4.53 18.19
N LEU A 268 -1.15 -4.41 17.16
CA LEU A 268 -1.06 -3.40 16.12
C LEU A 268 -2.09 -2.30 16.39
N THR A 269 -1.65 -1.07 16.55
CA THR A 269 -2.52 0.11 16.53
C THR A 269 -2.35 0.82 15.21
N VAL A 270 -3.42 1.02 14.43
CA VAL A 270 -3.42 1.84 13.21
C VAL A 270 -4.36 3.01 13.44
N TYR A 271 -3.90 4.25 13.24
CA TYR A 271 -4.65 5.44 13.61
C TYR A 271 -4.35 6.65 12.73
N THR A 272 -5.31 7.56 12.65
CA THR A 272 -5.12 8.90 12.10
C THR A 272 -4.73 9.85 13.23
N GLU A 273 -3.87 10.82 12.91
CA GLU A 273 -3.53 11.94 13.79
C GLU A 273 -4.40 13.15 13.47
N LYS A 274 -4.51 14.10 14.41
CA LYS A 274 -5.25 15.35 14.22
C LYS A 274 -4.87 16.06 12.91
N ALA A 275 -3.59 16.08 12.56
CA ALA A 275 -3.08 16.74 11.36
C ALA A 275 -3.72 16.18 10.08
N LEU A 276 -3.83 14.84 9.97
CA LEU A 276 -4.49 14.19 8.84
C LEU A 276 -6.00 14.43 8.85
N LEU A 277 -6.64 14.36 10.02
CA LEU A 277 -8.08 14.65 10.14
C LEU A 277 -8.39 16.09 9.75
N THR A 278 -7.54 17.04 10.14
CA THR A 278 -7.71 18.47 9.83
C THR A 278 -7.47 18.75 8.35
N SER A 279 -6.51 18.08 7.72
CA SER A 279 -6.21 18.29 6.29
C SER A 279 -7.34 17.86 5.36
N VAL A 280 -8.22 16.95 5.79
CA VAL A 280 -9.39 16.51 5.01
C VAL A 280 -10.66 17.34 5.28
N LEU A 281 -10.72 18.14 6.35
CA LEU A 281 -11.90 18.95 6.68
C LEU A 281 -12.33 19.92 5.56
N PRO A 282 -11.43 20.60 4.84
CA PRO A 282 -11.82 21.47 3.72
C PRO A 282 -12.54 20.73 2.58
N ILE A 283 -12.35 19.41 2.47
CA ILE A 283 -13.01 18.56 1.49
C ILE A 283 -14.33 18.02 2.05
N VAL A 284 -14.33 17.57 3.31
CA VAL A 284 -15.50 16.97 3.96
C VAL A 284 -16.60 18.00 4.21
N LYS A 285 -16.28 19.22 4.68
CA LYS A 285 -17.28 20.23 5.03
C LYS A 285 -18.23 20.58 3.86
N PRO A 286 -17.74 20.92 2.65
CA PRO A 286 -18.62 21.15 1.50
C PRO A 286 -19.47 19.93 1.13
N LEU A 287 -18.90 18.72 1.21
CA LEU A 287 -19.63 17.48 0.91
C LEU A 287 -20.77 17.23 1.91
N LEU A 288 -20.61 17.60 3.18
CA LEU A 288 -21.68 17.48 4.17
C LEU A 288 -22.86 18.40 3.84
N GLU A 289 -22.63 19.56 3.24
CA GLU A 289 -23.70 20.48 2.85
C GLU A 289 -24.55 19.89 1.71
N THR A 290 -23.95 19.16 0.77
CA THR A 290 -24.64 18.58 -0.38
C THR A 290 -25.48 17.34 -0.07
N ILE A 291 -25.31 16.73 1.11
CA ILE A 291 -26.12 15.58 1.54
C ILE A 291 -27.59 16.00 1.70
N THR A 292 -28.49 15.45 0.89
CA THR A 292 -29.94 15.72 0.96
C THR A 292 -30.77 14.52 1.41
N ASP A 293 -30.16 13.33 1.49
CA ASP A 293 -30.85 12.13 1.97
C ASP A 293 -31.29 12.30 3.44
N PRO A 294 -32.59 12.16 3.76
CA PRO A 294 -33.13 12.40 5.09
C PRO A 294 -32.43 11.59 6.20
N THR A 295 -31.97 10.37 5.90
CA THR A 295 -31.27 9.50 6.82
C THR A 295 -29.96 10.15 7.27
N PHE A 296 -29.20 10.67 6.31
CA PHE A 296 -27.89 11.28 6.56
C PHE A 296 -28.01 12.73 7.05
N VAL A 297 -29.06 13.47 6.65
CA VAL A 297 -29.35 14.82 7.15
C VAL A 297 -29.49 14.81 8.68
N ALA A 298 -30.14 13.79 9.26
CA ALA A 298 -30.30 13.66 10.70
C ALA A 298 -28.95 13.55 11.46
N PHE A 299 -27.90 13.04 10.82
CA PHE A 299 -26.56 12.90 11.42
C PHE A 299 -25.69 14.15 11.24
N LYS A 300 -26.06 15.11 10.37
CA LYS A 300 -25.24 16.31 10.12
C LYS A 300 -24.84 17.07 11.39
N PRO A 301 -25.73 17.34 12.36
CA PRO A 301 -25.34 18.06 13.58
C PRO A 301 -24.26 17.32 14.38
N MET A 302 -24.35 15.99 14.44
CA MET A 302 -23.36 15.15 15.12
C MET A 302 -22.00 15.19 14.42
N ILE A 303 -22.00 15.15 13.07
CA ILE A 303 -20.76 15.26 12.29
C ILE A 303 -20.13 16.65 12.48
N LEU A 304 -20.93 17.71 12.43
CA LEU A 304 -20.45 19.08 12.68
C LEU A 304 -19.86 19.24 14.09
N GLN A 305 -20.52 18.67 15.11
CA GLN A 305 -19.97 18.66 16.47
C GLN A 305 -18.65 17.89 16.54
N ALA A 306 -18.53 16.73 15.89
CA ALA A 306 -17.28 15.98 15.83
C ALA A 306 -16.16 16.81 15.16
N ILE A 307 -16.47 17.55 14.10
CA ILE A 307 -15.52 18.47 13.45
C ILE A 307 -15.06 19.56 14.43
N THR A 308 -15.99 20.21 15.14
CA THR A 308 -15.64 21.23 16.15
C THR A 308 -14.74 20.65 17.24
N ILE A 309 -15.05 19.45 17.74
CA ILE A 309 -14.23 18.77 18.76
C ILE A 309 -12.81 18.51 18.24
N ILE A 310 -12.66 18.07 16.98
CA ILE A 310 -11.35 17.89 16.36
C ILE A 310 -10.61 19.23 16.28
N GLU A 311 -11.27 20.29 15.83
CA GLU A 311 -10.67 21.62 15.66
C GLU A 311 -10.17 22.19 17.01
N GLU A 312 -10.98 22.09 18.06
CA GLU A 312 -10.70 22.59 19.41
C GLU A 312 -9.73 21.71 20.22
N SER A 313 -9.44 20.49 19.77
CA SER A 313 -8.54 19.59 20.46
C SER A 313 -7.08 20.06 20.44
N THR A 314 -6.28 19.72 21.43
CA THR A 314 -4.81 19.75 21.34
C THR A 314 -4.30 18.47 20.68
N THR A 315 -4.89 17.32 21.04
CA THR A 315 -4.63 16.03 20.40
C THR A 315 -5.94 15.35 20.05
N PHE A 316 -6.00 14.75 18.87
CA PHE A 316 -7.10 13.89 18.45
C PHE A 316 -6.53 12.80 17.55
N ASP A 317 -6.15 11.67 18.16
CA ASP A 317 -5.74 10.49 17.41
C ASP A 317 -6.84 9.44 17.51
N PHE A 318 -7.23 8.85 16.38
CA PHE A 318 -8.33 7.91 16.34
C PHE A 318 -8.01 6.72 15.43
N GLY A 319 -8.30 5.51 15.89
CA GLY A 319 -7.99 4.31 15.14
C GLY A 319 -8.39 3.02 15.81
N LEU A 320 -7.82 1.94 15.29
CA LEU A 320 -8.09 0.58 15.72
C LEU A 320 -6.88 -0.02 16.42
N ASN A 321 -7.15 -0.70 17.52
CA ASN A 321 -6.25 -1.66 18.14
C ASN A 321 -6.63 -3.06 17.64
N MET A 322 -5.63 -3.80 17.18
CA MET A 322 -5.79 -5.12 16.61
C MET A 322 -4.75 -6.08 17.16
N LEU A 323 -5.11 -7.35 17.22
CA LEU A 323 -4.27 -8.47 17.63
C LEU A 323 -4.03 -9.38 16.42
N LYS A 324 -2.83 -9.93 16.34
CA LYS A 324 -2.48 -10.88 15.27
C LYS A 324 -3.27 -12.18 15.45
N GLN A 325 -3.86 -12.70 14.36
CA GLN A 325 -4.52 -14.00 14.31
C GLN A 325 -3.53 -15.14 14.02
#